data_AF-A0A7Y2JT50-F1
#
_entry.id   AF-A0A7Y2JT50-F1
#
_cell.length_a   1.000
_cell.length_b   1.000
_cell.length_c   1.000
_cell.angle_alpha   90.00
_cell.angle_beta   90.00
_cell.angle_gamma   90.00
#
_symmetry.space_group_name_H-M   'P 1'
#
loop_
_entity.id
_entity.type
_entity.pdbx_description
1 polymer ?
#
loop_
_entity_poly.entity_id
_entity_poly.type
_entity_poly.pdbx_seq_one_letter_code
_entity_poly.pdbx_strand_id
1 'polypeptide(L)' 'ALDDVAYSTDPVFGVEIPSEVPGVPAHVLQPRATWSDPGQYDAQARKLTQMFAENFKQYMDQVSEAVQKAGPVG' A
#
# COMPACT_ATOMS: atom_id res chain seq x y z
N ALA A 1 -18.86 -4.99 -7.80
CA ALA A 1 -18.16 -6.08 -8.57
C ALA A 1 -16.90 -6.57 -7.86
N LEU A 2 -16.27 -5.73 -7.04
CA LEU A 2 -15.19 -6.14 -6.13
C LEU A 2 -15.65 -6.17 -4.67
N ASP A 3 -16.93 -5.97 -4.39
CA ASP A 3 -17.48 -5.88 -3.03
C ASP A 3 -17.58 -7.25 -2.34
N ASP A 4 -17.65 -8.33 -3.12
CA ASP A 4 -17.89 -9.71 -2.65
C ASP A 4 -16.65 -10.63 -2.73
N VAL A 5 -15.46 -10.06 -2.99
CA VAL A 5 -14.20 -10.83 -3.02
C VAL A 5 -13.44 -10.71 -1.69
N ALA A 6 -12.58 -11.67 -1.38
CA ALA A 6 -11.73 -11.59 -0.20
C ALA A 6 -10.66 -10.51 -0.39
N TYR A 7 -10.20 -9.92 0.71
CA TYR A 7 -9.11 -8.92 0.71
C TYR A 7 -8.00 -9.34 1.65
N SER A 8 -6.79 -8.91 1.33
CA SER A 8 -5.62 -8.95 2.21
C SER A 8 -5.06 -7.55 2.38
N THR A 9 -4.63 -7.21 3.59
CA THR A 9 -4.01 -5.91 3.86
C THR A 9 -2.55 -5.88 3.39
N ASP A 10 -2.18 -4.85 2.63
CA ASP A 10 -0.79 -4.59 2.29
C ASP A 10 0.03 -4.25 3.56
N PRO A 11 1.16 -4.92 3.81
CA PRO A 11 1.91 -4.75 5.05
C PRO A 11 2.66 -3.41 5.15
N VAL A 12 2.82 -2.67 4.06
CA VAL A 12 3.58 -1.41 4.02
C VAL A 12 2.63 -0.21 4.12
N PHE A 13 1.56 -0.22 3.33
CA PHE A 13 0.63 0.89 3.15
C PHE A 13 -0.70 0.69 3.88
N GLY A 14 -1.01 -0.51 4.37
CA GLY A 14 -2.26 -0.79 5.08
C GLY A 14 -3.51 -0.78 4.19
N VAL A 15 -3.35 -0.75 2.87
CA VAL A 15 -4.48 -0.77 1.92
C VAL A 15 -5.01 -2.18 1.72
N GLU A 16 -6.30 -2.29 1.42
CA GLU A 16 -6.92 -3.57 1.11
C GLU A 16 -6.66 -3.95 -0.36
N ILE A 17 -6.07 -5.13 -0.56
CA ILE A 17 -5.80 -5.72 -1.88
C ILE A 17 -6.80 -6.85 -2.11
N PRO A 18 -7.62 -6.80 -3.19
CA PRO A 18 -8.55 -7.88 -3.51
C PRO A 18 -7.81 -9.15 -3.91
N SER A 19 -8.36 -10.30 -3.54
CA SER A 19 -7.81 -11.62 -3.90
C SER A 19 -7.95 -11.92 -5.39
N GLU A 20 -8.94 -11.32 -6.05
CA GLU A 20 -9.20 -11.49 -7.47
C GLU A 20 -9.89 -10.27 -8.08
N VAL A 21 -9.64 -10.04 -9.37
CA VAL A 21 -10.32 -9.02 -10.18
C VAL A 21 -10.63 -9.65 -11.54
N PRO A 22 -11.90 -9.65 -12.01
CA PRO A 22 -12.25 -10.25 -13.29
C PRO A 22 -11.44 -9.67 -14.46
N GLY A 23 -10.83 -10.55 -15.25
CA GLY A 23 -10.01 -10.17 -16.40
C GLY A 23 -8.59 -9.69 -16.05
N VAL A 24 -8.19 -9.74 -14.78
CA VAL A 24 -6.85 -9.31 -14.33
C VAL A 24 -6.06 -10.52 -13.81
N PRO A 25 -4.81 -10.73 -14.26
CA PRO A 25 -3.96 -11.81 -13.73
C PRO A 25 -3.68 -11.65 -12.23
N ALA A 26 -3.89 -12.70 -11.44
CA ALA A 26 -3.73 -12.63 -9.99
C ALA A 26 -2.34 -12.13 -9.52
N HIS A 27 -1.27 -12.48 -10.25
CA HIS A 27 0.09 -12.08 -9.86
C HIS A 27 0.32 -10.56 -9.90
N VAL A 28 -0.43 -9.80 -10.72
CA VAL A 28 -0.28 -8.33 -10.77
C VAL A 28 -0.96 -7.62 -9.60
N LEU A 29 -1.87 -8.31 -8.89
CA LEU A 29 -2.52 -7.80 -7.70
C LEU A 29 -1.56 -7.73 -6.51
N GLN A 30 -0.43 -8.44 -6.59
CA GLN A 30 0.62 -8.46 -5.58
C GLN A 30 1.87 -7.77 -6.17
N PRO A 31 2.04 -6.44 -6.00
CA PRO A 31 3.12 -5.70 -6.65
C PRO A 31 4.51 -6.29 -6.37
N ARG A 32 4.73 -6.81 -5.16
CA ARG A 32 5.97 -7.50 -4.80
C ARG A 32 6.29 -8.70 -5.71
N ALA A 33 5.27 -9.40 -6.19
CA ALA A 33 5.41 -10.55 -7.09
C ALA A 33 5.65 -10.17 -8.55
N THR A 34 5.49 -8.90 -8.91
CA THR A 34 5.77 -8.41 -10.28
C THR A 34 7.21 -7.96 -10.47
N TRP A 35 8.01 -7.92 -9.40
CA TRP A 35 9.42 -7.54 -9.44
C TRP A 35 10.29 -8.79 -9.57
N SER A 36 11.33 -8.70 -10.39
CA SER A 36 12.32 -9.78 -10.55
C SER A 36 13.09 -10.05 -9.25
N ASP A 37 13.29 -9.01 -8.44
CA ASP A 37 13.92 -9.07 -7.14
C ASP A 37 12.98 -8.47 -6.07
N PRO A 38 12.36 -9.32 -5.23
CA PRO A 38 11.47 -8.85 -4.17
C PRO A 38 12.19 -7.97 -3.13
N GLY A 39 13.50 -8.11 -2.94
CA GLY A 39 14.27 -7.25 -2.04
C GLY A 39 14.39 -5.81 -2.55
N GLN A 40 14.46 -5.62 -3.87
CA GLN A 40 14.42 -4.28 -4.48
C GLN A 40 13.05 -3.64 -4.35
N TYR A 41 11.97 -4.44 -4.46
CA TYR A 41 10.64 -3.96 -4.13
C TYR A 41 10.56 -3.48 -2.67
N ASP A 42 11.02 -4.30 -1.72
CA ASP A 42 10.98 -3.98 -0.29
C ASP A 42 11.76 -2.68 0.01
N ALA A 43 12.93 -2.49 -0.62
CA ALA A 43 13.72 -1.26 -0.50
C ALA A 43 13.01 -0.03 -1.11
N GLN A 44 12.40 -0.18 -2.28
CA GLN A 44 11.68 0.90 -2.95
C GLN A 44 10.39 1.28 -2.20
N ALA A 45 9.68 0.29 -1.66
CA ALA A 45 8.47 0.50 -0.85
C ALA A 45 8.80 1.31 0.41
N ARG A 46 9.87 0.97 1.14
CA ARG A 46 10.37 1.75 2.30
C ARG A 46 10.79 3.18 1.94
N LYS A 47 11.42 3.36 0.77
CA LYS A 47 11.75 4.71 0.31
C LYS A 47 10.47 5.52 0.08
N LEU A 48 9.43 4.89 -0.49
CA LEU A 48 8.16 5.55 -0.74
C LEU A 48 7.43 5.89 0.56
N THR A 49 7.43 5.03 1.58
CA THR A 49 6.83 5.35 2.90
C THR A 49 7.45 6.59 3.52
N GLN A 50 8.79 6.71 3.46
CA GLN A 50 9.51 7.89 3.94
C GLN A 50 9.13 9.16 3.18
N MET A 51 8.98 9.08 1.86
CA MET A 51 8.54 10.22 1.04
C MET A 51 7.12 10.67 1.39
N PHE A 52 6.21 9.73 1.64
CA PHE A 52 4.85 10.03 2.12
C PHE A 52 4.89 10.71 3.48
N ALA A 53 5.64 10.15 4.44
CA ALA A 53 5.76 10.70 5.78
C ALA A 53 6.35 12.13 5.76
N GLU A 54 7.40 12.36 4.97
CA GLU A 54 8.02 13.69 4.84
C GLU A 54 7.05 14.72 4.27
N ASN A 55 6.38 14.37 3.17
CA ASN A 55 5.39 15.25 2.55
C ASN A 55 4.21 15.53 3.49
N PHE A 56 3.79 14.55 4.28
CA PHE A 56 2.62 14.68 5.16
C PHE A 56 2.85 15.58 6.38
N LYS A 57 4.11 15.80 6.80
CA LYS A 57 4.44 16.73 7.90
C LYS A 57 3.81 18.11 7.75
N GLN A 58 3.65 18.56 6.51
CA GLN A 58 3.08 19.86 6.14
C GLN A 58 1.59 20.01 6.46
N TYR A 59 0.90 18.90 6.71
CA TYR A 59 -0.56 18.83 6.85
C TYR A 59 -1.02 18.25 8.20
N MET A 60 -0.10 17.88 9.11
CA MET A 60 -0.43 17.16 10.34
C MET A 60 -1.41 17.92 11.24
N ASP A 61 -1.36 19.24 11.25
CA ASP A 61 -2.24 20.12 12.02
C ASP A 61 -3.59 20.39 11.34
N GLN A 62 -3.72 20.05 10.06
CA GLN A 62 -4.90 20.32 9.23
C GLN A 62 -5.81 19.11 9.07
N VAL A 63 -5.44 17.96 9.64
CA VAL A 63 -6.11 16.68 9.42
C VAL A 63 -6.46 16.00 10.74
N SER A 64 -7.55 15.24 10.72
CA SER A 64 -7.99 14.46 11.87
C SER A 64 -6.96 13.42 12.30
N GLU A 65 -7.00 13.03 13.57
CA GLU A 65 -6.16 11.96 14.11
C GLU A 65 -6.33 10.63 13.34
N ALA A 66 -7.54 10.35 12.84
CA ALA A 66 -7.80 9.18 11.99
C ALA A 66 -6.94 9.20 10.71
N VAL A 67 -6.82 10.37 10.07
CA VAL A 67 -5.97 10.53 8.88
C VAL A 67 -4.48 10.45 9.25
N GLN A 68 -4.08 11.03 10.38
CA GLN A 68 -2.69 10.94 10.85
C GLN A 68 -2.25 9.49 11.11
N LYS A 69 -3.15 8.64 11.58
CA LYS A 69 -2.88 7.21 11.87
C LYS A 69 -3.01 6.28 10.67
N ALA A 70 -3.57 6.74 9.55
CA ALA A 70 -3.77 5.92 8.35
C ALA A 70 -2.54 5.88 7.42
N GLY A 71 -1.44 6.52 7.80
CA GLY A 71 -0.22 6.56 7.00
C GLY A 71 0.49 5.19 6.90
N PRO A 72 1.44 5.05 5.96
CA PRO A 72 2.23 3.83 5.80
C PRO A 72 3.05 3.52 7.06
N VAL A 73 3.22 2.22 7.37
CA VAL A 73 3.87 1.72 8.60
C VAL A 73 5.31 1.23 8.39
N GLY A 74 5.77 1.11 7.14
CA GLY A 74 7.03 0.43 6.73
C GLY A 74 8.34 1.22 6.81
#